data_AF-A0A0J6WFB9-F1
#
_entry.id   AF-A0A0J6WFB9-F1
#
_cell.length_a   1.000
_cell.length_b   1.000
_cell.length_c   1.000
_cell.angle_alpha   90.00
_cell.angle_beta   90.00
_cell.angle_gamma   90.00
#
_symmetry.space_group_name_H-M   'P 1'
#
loop_
_entity.id
_entity.type
_entity.pdbx_description
1 polymer ?
#
loop_
_entity_poly.entity_id
_entity_poly.type
_entity_poly.pdbx_seq_one_letter_code
_entity_poly.pdbx_strand_id
1 'polypeptide(L)' 'MHVYIDGSAFRRTAHCECGWSGSRHVLRASAVVDAGMHAAQTGHIQVAAPVQSAEPVVVLRAS' A
#
# COMPACT_ATOMS: atom_id res chain seq x y z
N MET A 1 -11.34 5.24 -0.51
CA MET A 1 -11.02 3.87 -0.96
C MET A 1 -9.82 3.35 -0.19
N HIS A 2 -9.98 2.24 0.52
CA HIS A 2 -8.90 1.62 1.29
C HIS A 2 -8.17 0.54 0.50
N VAL A 3 -6.84 0.58 0.58
CA VAL A 3 -5.95 -0.45 0.06
C VAL A 3 -5.25 -1.08 1.26
N TYR A 4 -5.35 -2.39 1.40
CA TYR A 4 -4.75 -3.15 2.50
C TYR A 4 -3.98 -4.35 1.96
N ILE A 5 -3.03 -4.85 2.75
CA ILE A 5 -2.24 -6.03 2.42
C ILE A 5 -2.72 -7.18 3.30
N ASP A 6 -3.22 -8.24 2.68
CA ASP A 6 -3.66 -9.46 3.33
C ASP A 6 -2.75 -10.65 2.98
N GLY A 7 -2.91 -11.76 3.69
CA GLY A 7 -2.23 -13.03 3.42
C GLY A 7 -1.10 -13.40 4.38
N SER A 8 -0.79 -14.70 4.40
CA SER A 8 0.21 -15.31 5.29
C SER A 8 1.64 -14.93 4.88
N ALA A 9 2.62 -15.26 5.74
CA ALA A 9 4.03 -15.15 5.36
C ALA A 9 4.29 -15.87 4.02
N PHE A 10 5.10 -15.25 3.16
CA PHE A 10 5.40 -15.73 1.81
C PHE A 10 4.21 -15.79 0.82
N ARG A 11 3.02 -15.28 1.19
CA ARG A 11 1.83 -15.19 0.33
C ARG A 11 1.02 -13.92 0.60
N ARG A 12 1.67 -12.76 0.47
CA ARG A 12 1.10 -11.43 0.67
C ARG A 12 0.45 -10.91 -0.61
N THR A 13 -0.74 -10.32 -0.53
CA THR A 13 -1.45 -9.72 -1.67
C THR A 13 -2.08 -8.39 -1.28
N ALA A 14 -2.06 -7.42 -2.20
CA ALA A 14 -2.77 -6.16 -2.03
C ALA A 14 -4.22 -6.27 -2.46
N HIS A 15 -5.13 -5.67 -1.70
CA HIS A 15 -6.55 -5.59 -2.01
C HIS A 15 -7.01 -4.15 -1.89
N CYS A 16 -7.86 -3.71 -2.82
CA CYS A 16 -8.56 -2.45 -2.75
C CYS A 16 -10.07 -2.71 -2.64
N GLU A 17 -10.76 -1.87 -1.87
CA GLU A 17 -12.23 -1.92 -1.72
C GLU A 17 -12.97 -1.77 -3.06
N CYS A 18 -12.31 -1.31 -4.13
CA CYS A 18 -12.90 -1.20 -5.47
C CYS A 18 -13.09 -2.55 -6.17
N GLY A 19 -12.70 -3.65 -5.52
CA GLY A 19 -12.74 -5.00 -6.07
C GLY A 19 -11.42 -5.43 -6.73
N TRP A 20 -10.42 -4.56 -6.77
CA TRP A 20 -9.10 -4.90 -7.32
C TRP A 20 -8.25 -5.70 -6.33
N SER A 21 -7.52 -6.69 -6.85
CA SER A 21 -6.50 -7.45 -6.12
C SER A 21 -5.20 -7.50 -6.92
N GLY A 22 -4.08 -7.22 -6.25
CA GLY A 22 -2.74 -7.30 -6.82
C GLY A 22 -2.22 -8.73 -6.97
N SER A 23 -0.95 -8.85 -7.34
CA SER A 23 -0.30 -10.15 -7.47
C SER A 23 0.03 -10.75 -6.10
N ARG A 24 0.20 -12.07 -6.05
CA ARG A 24 0.65 -12.76 -4.83
C ARG A 24 2.16 -12.70 -4.75
N HIS A 25 2.67 -12.11 -3.68
CA HIS A 25 4.08 -11.88 -3.44
C HIS A 25 4.59 -12.61 -2.21
N VAL A 26 5.87 -12.97 -2.25
CA VAL A 26 6.56 -13.50 -1.08
C VAL A 26 6.80 -12.39 -0.05
N LEU A 27 7.28 -11.25 -0.52
CA LEU A 27 7.62 -10.11 0.32
C LEU A 27 6.42 -9.17 0.48
N ARG A 28 6.20 -8.68 1.70
CA ARG A 28 5.18 -7.65 1.97
C ARG A 28 5.45 -6.37 1.18
N ALA A 29 6.71 -5.98 1.02
CA ALA A 29 7.11 -4.79 0.28
C ALA A 29 6.60 -4.80 -1.17
N SER A 30 6.69 -5.93 -1.86
CA SER A 30 6.19 -6.06 -3.24
C SER A 30 4.68 -5.86 -3.32
N ALA A 31 3.92 -6.41 -2.36
CA ALA A 31 2.49 -6.16 -2.27
C ALA A 31 2.17 -4.68 -1.97
N VAL A 32 3.01 -3.98 -1.19
CA VAL A 32 2.87 -2.53 -0.96
C VAL A 32 3.13 -1.73 -2.24
N VAL A 33 4.08 -2.13 -3.08
CA VAL A 33 4.33 -1.48 -4.38
C VAL A 33 3.12 -1.65 -5.30
N ASP A 34 2.53 -2.85 -5.38
CA ASP A 34 1.28 -3.10 -6.11
C ASP A 34 0.15 -2.18 -5.65
N ALA A 35 -0.05 -2.06 -4.34
CA ALA A 35 -1.01 -1.15 -3.73
C ALA A 35 -0.76 0.32 -4.11
N GLY A 36 0.50 0.76 -4.06
CA GLY A 36 0.91 2.12 -4.41
C GLY A 36 0.71 2.44 -5.89
N MET A 37 1.08 1.53 -6.79
CA MET A 37 0.83 1.68 -8.23
C MET A 37 -0.66 1.78 -8.53
N HIS A 38 -1.47 0.90 -7.93
CA HIS A 38 -2.92 0.95 -8.09
C HIS A 38 -3.50 2.29 -7.59
N ALA A 39 -3.09 2.73 -6.40
CA ALA A 39 -3.52 3.99 -5.82
C ALA A 39 -3.15 5.19 -6.71
N ALA A 40 -1.94 5.21 -7.27
CA ALA A 40 -1.49 6.27 -8.17
C ALA A 40 -2.27 6.29 -9.50
N GLN A 41 -2.61 5.12 -10.05
CA GLN A 41 -3.35 5.00 -11.32
C GLN A 41 -4.83 5.36 -11.19
N THR A 42 -5.45 5.08 -10.03
CA THR A 42 -6.90 5.19 -9.83
C THR A 42 -7.31 6.35 -8.92
N GLY A 43 -6.35 7.01 -8.27
CA GLY A 43 -6.64 7.99 -7.23
C GLY A 43 -7.18 7.36 -5.94
N HIS A 44 -7.13 6.03 -5.78
CA HIS A 44 -7.46 5.31 -4.55
C HIS A 44 -6.37 5.46 -3.48
N ILE A 45 -5.93 6.69 -3.27
CA ILE A 45 -4.87 7.05 -2.33
C ILE A 45 -5.44 6.89 -0.93
N GLN A 46 -4.83 5.98 -0.17
CA GLN A 46 -4.96 6.01 1.27
C GLN A 46 -4.31 7.28 1.76
N VAL A 47 -5.11 8.22 2.25
CA VAL A 47 -4.64 9.36 3.03
C VAL A 47 -4.03 8.76 4.29
N ALA A 48 -2.75 8.38 4.20
CA ALA A 48 -1.94 8.10 5.37
C ALA A 48 -2.09 9.32 6.27
N ALA A 49 -2.38 9.08 7.55
CA ALA A 49 -2.51 10.12 8.57
C ALA A 49 -1.53 11.26 8.26
N PRO A 50 -1.99 12.51 8.17
CA PRO A 50 -1.14 13.60 7.74
C PRO A 50 0.10 13.59 8.62
N VAL A 51 1.26 13.40 8.00
CA VAL A 51 2.53 13.67 8.68
C VAL A 51 2.51 15.19 8.87
N GLN A 52 1.96 15.64 10.00
CA GLN A 52 1.99 17.04 10.39
C GLN A 52 3.42 17.34 10.81
N SER A 53 4.26 17.64 9.82
CA SER A 53 5.59 18.18 10.04
C SER A 53 5.66 19.54 9.36
N ALA A 54 6.09 20.56 10.10
CA ALA A 54 6.35 21.89 9.57
C ALA A 54 7.63 21.93 8.70
N GLU A 55 8.39 20.84 8.65
CA GLU A 55 9.61 20.67 7.85
C GLU A 55 9.47 19.46 6.91
N PRO A 56 10.16 19.43 5.75
CA PRO A 56 10.08 18.32 4.81
C PRO A 56 10.65 17.05 5.44
N VAL A 57 9.75 16.10 5.76
CA VAL A 57 10.14 14.80 6.34
C VAL A 57 10.06 13.72 5.28
N VAL A 58 11.20 13.04 5.08
CA VAL A 58 11.27 11.81 4.30
C VAL A 58 10.91 10.64 5.21
N VAL A 59 9.71 10.09 5.05
CA VAL A 59 9.26 8.93 5.85
C VAL A 59 9.59 7.63 5.10
N LEU A 60 10.62 6.93 5.56
CA LEU A 60 10.91 5.55 5.18
C LEU A 60 10.33 4.62 6.25
N ARG A 61 9.23 3.94 5.95
CA ARG A 61 8.69 2.88 6.81
C ARG A 61 9.09 1.51 6.27
N ALA A 62 10.01 0.86 6.99
CA ALA A 62 10.27 -0.57 6.89
C ALA A 62 9.53 -1.30 8.01
N SER A 63 9.06 -2.52 7.74
CA SER A 63 8.59 -3.48 8.76
C SER A 63 9.70 -4.46 9.09
#